data_AF-A0A1X7GCY1-F1
#
_entry.id   AF-A0A1X7GCY1-F1
#
_cell.length_a   1.000
_cell.length_b   1.000
_cell.length_c   1.000
_cell.angle_alpha   90.00
_cell.angle_beta   90.00
_cell.angle_gamma   90.00
#
_symmetry.space_group_name_H-M   'P 1'
#
loop_
_entity.id
_entity.type
_entity.pdbx_description
1 polymer ?
#
loop_
_entity_poly.entity_id
_entity_poly.type
_entity_poly.pdbx_seq_one_letter_code
_entity_poly.pdbx_strand_id
1 'polypeptide(L)'
;MTRERDDDIFAAELALGVLEGADRAEAEARVRADPDFAAAVDRWHARLLPMLGTEATPPAELWERIAPTLAANDVSDAPGNAAALRRWRAFSFVASAVAAVLALVLILQPGRTPPVVPPQPVETQAARMVAALEGDEMPMAVAIGIEKAGAELLITPVRMADDDRARELWVIPADGTPRSLGLIAGDAPGRMAVAAPMRAYLSEGATLAISLEPAGGSPTGAPTGPVVATGKLLTV
;
A
#
# COMPACT_ATOMS: atom_id res chain seq x y z
N MET A 1 -19.14 10.73 37.65
CA MET A 1 -20.31 11.18 38.45
C MET A 1 -20.54 12.69 38.41
N THR A 2 -19.53 13.57 38.46
CA THR A 2 -19.75 15.02 38.35
C THR A 2 -20.20 15.45 36.95
N ARG A 3 -19.51 15.00 35.89
CA ARG A 3 -19.82 15.38 34.50
C ARG A 3 -21.24 15.01 34.04
N GLU A 4 -21.72 13.80 34.35
CA GLU A 4 -23.10 13.39 34.00
C GLU A 4 -24.17 14.19 34.75
N ARG A 5 -23.88 14.61 35.99
CA ARG A 5 -24.78 15.44 36.79
C ARG A 5 -24.81 16.88 36.29
N ASP A 6 -23.66 17.40 35.86
CA ASP A 6 -23.55 18.72 35.25
C ASP A 6 -24.29 18.75 33.89
N ASP A 7 -24.17 17.68 33.09
CA ASP A 7 -24.88 17.55 31.81
C ASP A 7 -26.41 17.42 31.99
N ASP A 8 -26.88 16.69 33.00
CA ASP A 8 -28.32 16.57 33.29
C ASP A 8 -28.94 17.90 33.75
N ILE A 9 -28.21 18.67 34.56
CA ILE A 9 -28.63 20.03 34.97
C ILE A 9 -28.67 20.97 33.76
N PHE A 10 -27.65 20.94 32.91
CA PHE A 10 -27.59 21.79 31.72
C PHE A 10 -28.72 21.48 30.72
N ALA A 11 -29.10 20.21 30.59
CA ALA A 11 -30.28 19.80 29.82
C ALA A 11 -31.59 20.33 30.45
N ALA A 12 -31.70 20.32 31.78
CA ALA A 12 -32.85 20.87 32.50
C ALA A 12 -32.99 22.39 32.30
N GLU A 13 -31.88 23.12 32.33
CA GLU A 13 -31.84 24.57 32.12
C GLU A 13 -32.26 24.95 30.70
N LEU A 14 -31.83 24.18 29.70
CA LEU A 14 -32.29 24.34 28.32
C LEU A 14 -33.80 24.05 28.21
N ALA A 15 -34.27 22.95 28.82
CA ALA A 15 -35.69 22.55 28.79
C ALA A 15 -36.62 23.56 29.48
N LEU A 16 -36.14 24.22 30.55
CA LEU A 16 -36.86 25.30 31.24
C LEU A 16 -36.76 26.65 30.52
N GLY A 17 -35.88 26.77 29.52
CA GLY A 17 -35.66 27.99 28.78
C GLY A 17 -34.97 29.10 29.59
N VAL A 18 -34.21 28.74 30.63
CA VAL A 18 -33.51 29.71 31.50
C VAL A 18 -32.11 30.08 31.01
N LEU A 19 -31.59 29.36 30.01
CA LEU A 19 -30.31 29.68 29.36
C LEU A 19 -30.43 30.89 28.43
N GLU A 20 -29.43 31.76 28.47
CA GLU A 20 -29.33 32.96 27.65
C GLU A 20 -27.98 33.03 26.90
N GLY A 21 -27.93 33.83 25.84
CA GLY A 21 -26.68 34.17 25.14
C GLY A 21 -25.87 32.95 24.66
N ALA A 22 -24.61 32.90 25.08
CA ALA A 22 -23.66 31.88 24.64
C ALA A 22 -24.03 30.48 25.15
N ASP A 23 -24.49 30.37 26.39
CA ASP A 23 -24.80 29.07 27.02
C ASP A 23 -26.00 28.41 26.31
N ARG A 24 -26.99 29.22 25.92
CA ARG A 24 -28.11 28.74 25.10
C ARG A 24 -27.64 28.23 23.74
N ALA A 25 -26.79 29.00 23.07
CA ALA A 25 -26.27 28.62 21.75
C ALA A 25 -25.41 27.33 21.81
N GLU A 26 -24.64 27.17 22.89
CA GLU A 26 -23.86 25.96 23.15
C GLU A 26 -24.79 24.76 23.38
N ALA A 27 -25.80 24.90 24.24
CA ALA A 27 -26.76 23.84 24.52
C ALA A 27 -27.55 23.42 23.26
N GLU A 28 -28.01 24.39 22.45
CA GLU A 28 -28.71 24.13 21.17
C GLU A 28 -27.79 23.49 20.12
N ALA A 29 -26.51 23.84 20.09
CA ALA A 29 -25.52 23.16 19.24
C ALA A 29 -25.28 21.73 19.72
N ARG A 30 -25.24 21.52 21.03
CA ARG A 30 -25.03 20.20 21.65
C ARG A 30 -26.21 19.27 21.40
N VAL A 31 -27.45 19.75 21.47
CA VAL A 31 -28.65 18.96 21.08
C VAL A 31 -28.54 18.43 19.65
N ARG A 32 -27.94 19.18 18.72
CA ARG A 32 -27.74 18.72 17.33
C ARG A 32 -26.60 17.72 17.17
N ALA A 33 -25.63 17.72 18.08
CA ALA A 33 -24.40 16.95 17.95
C ALA A 33 -24.37 15.68 18.82
N ASP A 34 -25.10 15.67 19.94
CA ASP A 34 -25.04 14.65 20.99
C ASP A 34 -26.46 14.06 21.25
N PRO A 35 -26.73 12.83 20.76
CA PRO A 35 -28.03 12.18 20.96
C PRO A 35 -28.39 11.92 22.42
N ASP A 36 -27.41 11.67 23.29
CA ASP A 36 -27.66 11.38 24.71
C ASP A 36 -28.09 12.65 25.44
N PHE A 37 -27.46 13.78 25.11
CA PHE A 37 -27.87 15.10 25.59
C PHE A 37 -29.26 15.50 25.07
N ALA A 38 -29.56 15.27 23.79
CA ALA A 38 -30.89 15.50 23.23
C ALA A 38 -31.97 14.68 23.96
N ALA A 39 -31.70 13.39 24.22
CA ALA A 39 -32.60 12.54 24.99
C ALA A 39 -32.77 13.02 26.45
N ALA A 40 -31.75 13.64 27.05
CA ALA A 40 -31.86 14.25 28.37
C ALA A 40 -32.81 15.46 28.38
N VAL A 41 -32.69 16.34 27.38
CA VAL A 41 -33.59 17.48 27.20
C VAL A 41 -35.04 17.02 27.01
N ASP A 42 -35.26 15.99 26.20
CA ASP A 42 -36.60 15.42 25.98
C ASP A 42 -37.19 14.79 27.25
N ARG A 43 -36.38 14.11 28.07
CA ARG A 43 -36.81 13.60 29.38
C ARG A 43 -37.26 14.74 30.31
N TRP A 44 -36.55 15.86 30.29
CA TRP A 44 -36.93 17.05 31.05
C TRP A 44 -38.22 17.67 30.54
N HIS A 45 -38.39 17.85 29.22
CA HIS A 45 -39.65 18.29 28.64
C HIS A 45 -40.82 17.39 29.05
N ALA A 46 -40.67 16.06 28.94
CA ALA A 46 -41.70 15.11 29.32
C ALA A 46 -42.06 15.19 30.82
N ARG A 47 -41.08 15.45 31.68
CA ARG A 47 -41.28 15.64 33.12
C ARG A 47 -42.00 16.94 33.45
N LEU A 48 -41.75 18.00 32.68
CA LEU A 48 -42.33 19.33 32.87
C LEU A 48 -43.69 19.49 32.20
N LEU A 49 -43.99 18.68 31.18
CA LEU A 49 -45.24 18.74 30.41
C LEU A 49 -46.51 18.73 31.30
N PRO A 50 -46.63 17.91 32.36
CA PRO A 50 -47.80 17.92 33.24
C PRO A 50 -47.95 19.19 34.09
N MET A 51 -46.91 20.01 34.19
CA MET A 51 -46.92 21.28 34.93
C MET A 51 -47.33 22.48 34.06
N LEU A 52 -47.56 22.25 32.77
CA LEU A 52 -48.08 23.29 31.88
C LEU A 52 -49.49 23.71 32.30
N GLY A 53 -49.79 24.99 32.11
CA GLY A 53 -51.10 25.57 32.43
C GLY A 53 -52.21 25.06 31.52
N THR A 54 -53.42 25.58 31.75
CA THR A 54 -54.58 25.29 30.90
C THR A 54 -54.40 25.86 29.50
N GLU A 55 -54.95 25.17 28.51
CA GLU A 55 -55.00 25.65 27.13
C GLU A 55 -55.64 27.04 27.05
N ALA A 56 -55.01 27.95 26.33
CA ALA A 56 -55.51 29.30 26.08
C ALA A 56 -55.76 29.44 24.58
N THR A 57 -56.96 29.89 24.22
CA THR A 57 -57.30 30.14 22.81
C THR A 57 -56.51 31.35 22.29
N PRO A 58 -55.66 31.19 21.27
CA PRO A 58 -54.93 32.30 20.68
C PRO A 58 -55.86 33.22 19.85
N PRO A 59 -55.48 34.48 19.59
CA PRO A 59 -56.20 35.34 18.64
C PRO A 59 -56.26 34.72 17.25
N ALA A 60 -57.39 34.89 16.55
CA ALA A 60 -57.64 34.27 15.24
C ALA A 60 -56.62 34.71 14.18
N GLU A 61 -56.13 35.94 14.28
CA GLU A 61 -55.18 36.55 13.34
C GLU A 61 -53.72 36.09 13.58
N LEU A 62 -53.45 35.40 14.70
CA LEU A 62 -52.09 34.99 15.07
C LEU A 62 -51.51 34.02 14.04
N TRP A 63 -52.32 33.07 13.55
CA TRP A 63 -51.89 32.11 12.55
C TRP A 63 -51.60 32.78 11.20
N GLU A 64 -52.45 33.73 10.78
CA GLU A 64 -52.27 34.49 9.53
C GLU A 64 -50.97 35.32 9.54
N ARG A 65 -50.53 35.75 10.73
CA ARG A 65 -49.24 36.45 10.91
C ARG A 65 -48.04 35.49 10.92
N ILE A 66 -48.17 34.27 11.44
CA ILE A 66 -47.07 33.30 11.55
C ILE A 66 -46.83 32.58 10.22
N ALA A 67 -47.88 32.13 9.55
CA ALA A 67 -47.79 31.36 8.30
C ALA A 67 -46.83 31.97 7.24
N PRO A 68 -46.86 33.28 6.93
CA PRO A 68 -45.94 33.87 5.97
C PRO A 68 -44.48 33.92 6.46
N THR A 69 -44.22 33.98 7.77
CA THR A 69 -42.85 33.97 8.33
C THR A 69 -42.17 32.61 8.19
N LEU A 70 -42.96 31.53 8.16
CA LEU A 70 -42.45 30.18 7.91
C LEU A 70 -42.09 29.99 6.44
N ALA A 71 -42.95 30.47 5.53
CA ALA A 71 -42.69 30.42 4.09
C ALA A 71 -41.49 31.29 3.67
N ALA A 72 -41.30 32.46 4.29
CA ALA A 72 -40.14 33.31 4.03
C ALA A 72 -38.80 32.71 4.51
N ASN A 73 -38.85 31.81 5.49
CA ASN A 73 -37.69 31.06 5.99
C ASN A 73 -37.50 29.71 5.30
N ASP A 74 -38.37 29.36 4.35
CA ASP A 74 -38.19 28.18 3.52
C ASP A 74 -37.07 28.47 2.49
N VAL A 75 -35.86 28.03 2.84
CA VAL A 75 -34.65 28.17 2.01
C VAL A 75 -34.82 27.48 0.64
N SER A 76 -35.84 26.64 0.50
CA SER A 76 -36.20 25.95 -0.74
C SER A 76 -36.57 26.92 -1.88
N ASP A 77 -37.15 28.08 -1.58
CA ASP A 77 -37.69 29.03 -2.58
C ASP A 77 -36.86 30.32 -2.75
N ALA A 78 -35.68 30.40 -2.13
CA ALA A 78 -34.82 31.58 -2.31
C ALA A 78 -34.42 31.73 -3.81
N PRO A 79 -34.69 32.88 -4.45
CA PRO A 79 -34.47 33.06 -5.90
C PRO A 79 -33.01 32.89 -6.34
N GLY A 80 -32.05 33.00 -5.41
CA GLY A 80 -30.63 32.68 -5.65
C GLY A 80 -30.37 31.19 -5.90
N ASN A 81 -31.15 30.30 -5.28
CA ASN A 81 -30.99 28.85 -5.34
C ASN A 81 -31.49 28.29 -6.67
N ALA A 82 -32.60 28.80 -7.21
CA ALA A 82 -33.11 28.38 -8.52
C ALA A 82 -32.13 28.72 -9.67
N ALA A 83 -31.50 29.90 -9.62
CA ALA A 83 -30.49 30.29 -10.61
C ALA A 83 -29.18 29.48 -10.45
N ALA A 84 -28.77 29.18 -9.22
CA ALA A 84 -27.62 28.33 -8.94
C ALA A 84 -27.85 26.88 -9.39
N LEU A 85 -29.02 26.32 -9.11
CA LEU A 85 -29.44 24.99 -9.57
C LEU A 85 -29.52 24.93 -11.10
N ARG A 86 -30.02 25.97 -11.76
CA ARG A 86 -30.03 26.04 -13.23
C ARG A 86 -28.62 26.09 -13.82
N ARG A 87 -27.69 26.85 -13.22
CA ARG A 87 -26.27 26.88 -13.62
C ARG A 87 -25.60 25.53 -13.37
N TRP A 88 -25.86 24.91 -12.23
CA TRP A 88 -25.32 23.59 -11.88
C TRP A 88 -25.82 22.51 -12.85
N ARG A 89 -27.12 22.50 -13.14
CA ARG A 89 -27.71 21.61 -14.15
C ARG A 89 -27.12 21.85 -15.53
N ALA A 90 -26.97 23.11 -15.95
CA ALA A 90 -26.35 23.44 -17.23
C ALA A 90 -24.89 22.95 -17.30
N PHE A 91 -24.12 23.12 -16.21
CA PHE A 91 -22.75 22.61 -16.13
C PHE A 91 -22.71 21.07 -16.16
N SER A 92 -23.61 20.39 -15.47
CA SER A 92 -23.75 18.92 -15.52
C SER A 92 -24.08 18.43 -16.94
N PHE A 93 -24.94 19.14 -17.67
CA PHE A 93 -25.25 18.83 -19.07
C PHE A 93 -24.02 19.00 -19.97
N VAL A 94 -23.28 20.11 -19.82
CA VAL A 94 -22.03 20.34 -20.57
C VAL A 94 -20.98 19.29 -20.25
N ALA A 95 -20.75 18.99 -18.96
CA ALA A 95 -19.80 17.96 -18.54
C ALA A 95 -20.19 16.57 -19.07
N SER A 96 -21.48 16.22 -19.05
CA SER A 96 -21.99 14.97 -19.60
C SER A 96 -21.82 14.90 -21.12
N ALA A 97 -22.06 16.00 -21.84
CA ALA A 97 -21.82 16.08 -23.28
C ALA A 97 -20.33 15.92 -23.61
N VAL A 98 -19.43 16.56 -22.85
CA VAL A 98 -17.98 16.38 -23.00
C VAL A 98 -17.57 14.93 -22.71
N ALA A 99 -18.08 14.32 -21.65
CA ALA A 99 -17.81 12.92 -21.33
C ALA A 99 -18.34 11.97 -22.42
N ALA A 100 -19.52 12.23 -22.97
CA ALA A 100 -20.09 11.46 -24.07
C ALA A 100 -19.25 11.60 -25.35
N VAL A 101 -18.77 12.81 -25.67
CA VAL A 101 -17.86 13.05 -26.80
C VAL A 101 -16.52 12.34 -26.59
N LEU A 102 -15.95 12.38 -25.38
CA LEU A 102 -14.72 11.65 -25.06
C LEU A 102 -14.92 10.14 -25.17
N ALA A 103 -16.02 9.60 -24.65
CA ALA A 103 -16.37 8.19 -24.79
C ALA A 103 -16.55 7.81 -26.26
N LEU A 104 -17.22 8.65 -27.04
CA LEU A 104 -17.38 8.47 -28.48
C LEU A 104 -16.02 8.48 -29.20
N VAL A 105 -15.12 9.41 -28.85
CA VAL A 105 -13.74 9.46 -29.37
C VAL A 105 -12.95 8.20 -28.99
N LEU A 106 -13.15 7.63 -27.80
CA LEU A 106 -12.49 6.38 -27.39
C LEU A 106 -13.06 5.17 -28.14
N ILE A 107 -14.37 5.14 -28.42
CA ILE A 107 -15.04 4.04 -29.14
C ILE A 107 -14.76 4.10 -30.64
N LEU A 108 -14.75 5.31 -31.23
CA LEU A 108 -14.52 5.54 -32.66
C LEU A 108 -13.05 5.74 -33.01
N GLN A 109 -12.13 5.71 -32.04
CA GLN A 109 -10.72 5.56 -32.34
C GLN A 109 -10.57 4.25 -33.14
N PRO A 110 -10.27 4.32 -34.45
CA PRO A 110 -9.92 3.14 -35.22
C PRO A 110 -8.76 2.54 -34.45
N GLY A 111 -8.92 1.26 -34.06
CA GLY A 111 -8.11 0.61 -33.04
C GLY A 111 -6.70 1.18 -33.08
N ARG A 112 -6.29 1.84 -31.98
CA ARG A 112 -4.87 2.04 -31.73
C ARG A 112 -4.32 0.63 -31.76
N THR A 113 -3.88 0.19 -32.94
CA THR A 113 -2.89 -0.84 -33.04
C THR A 113 -1.85 -0.35 -32.05
N PRO A 114 -1.62 -1.08 -30.94
CA PRO A 114 -0.46 -0.77 -30.15
C PRO A 114 0.68 -0.63 -31.17
N PRO A 115 1.56 0.38 -31.06
CA PRO A 115 2.76 0.36 -31.86
C PRO A 115 3.25 -1.08 -31.77
N VAL A 116 3.47 -1.74 -32.92
CA VAL A 116 4.16 -3.01 -32.92
C VAL A 116 5.45 -2.68 -32.21
N VAL A 117 5.46 -2.96 -30.91
CA VAL A 117 6.63 -2.93 -30.09
C VAL A 117 7.48 -3.93 -30.85
N PRO A 118 8.56 -3.52 -31.57
CA PRO A 118 9.49 -4.53 -32.07
C PRO A 118 9.77 -5.38 -30.85
N PRO A 119 9.50 -6.70 -30.90
CA PRO A 119 9.36 -7.53 -29.71
C PRO A 119 10.43 -7.08 -28.76
N GLN A 120 10.04 -6.37 -27.68
CA GLN A 120 10.98 -6.13 -26.62
C GLN A 120 11.48 -7.54 -26.34
N PRO A 121 12.80 -7.80 -26.41
CA PRO A 121 13.29 -9.09 -25.98
C PRO A 121 12.62 -9.27 -24.65
N VAL A 122 11.73 -10.26 -24.57
CA VAL A 122 11.08 -10.65 -23.34
C VAL A 122 12.23 -10.61 -22.35
N GLU A 123 12.21 -9.64 -21.42
CA GLU A 123 12.90 -9.80 -20.16
C GLU A 123 12.19 -11.01 -19.59
N THR A 124 12.68 -12.15 -20.06
CA THR A 124 12.24 -13.42 -19.61
C THR A 124 12.66 -13.34 -18.18
N GLN A 125 11.67 -13.34 -17.30
CA GLN A 125 11.79 -13.50 -15.87
C GLN A 125 13.17 -14.07 -15.55
N ALA A 126 14.06 -13.23 -15.06
CA ALA A 126 15.37 -13.68 -14.64
C ALA A 126 15.10 -14.76 -13.59
N ALA A 127 15.40 -16.02 -13.92
CA ALA A 127 15.26 -17.12 -12.99
C ALA A 127 16.25 -16.84 -11.85
N ARG A 128 15.76 -16.30 -10.74
CA ARG A 128 16.58 -16.03 -9.58
C ARG A 128 16.87 -17.38 -8.94
N MET A 129 18.12 -17.82 -9.01
CA MET A 129 18.55 -19.07 -8.42
C MET A 129 19.46 -18.81 -7.24
N VAL A 130 19.22 -19.45 -6.10
CA VAL A 130 20.02 -19.32 -4.88
C VAL A 130 20.61 -20.68 -4.51
N ALA A 131 21.84 -20.69 -3.99
CA ALA A 131 22.45 -21.85 -3.35
C ALA A 131 22.90 -21.47 -1.94
N ALA A 132 22.77 -22.39 -0.98
CA ALA A 132 23.44 -22.29 0.31
C ALA A 132 24.55 -23.34 0.33
N LEU A 133 25.80 -22.96 0.63
CA LEU A 133 26.93 -23.90 0.62
C LEU A 133 27.34 -24.33 2.02
N GLU A 134 27.07 -25.57 2.40
CA GLU A 134 27.45 -26.13 3.70
C GLU A 134 28.91 -26.62 3.69
N GLY A 135 29.60 -26.52 4.84
CA GLY A 135 30.99 -26.94 5.04
C GLY A 135 31.29 -27.32 6.50
N ASP A 136 32.26 -28.23 6.70
CA ASP A 136 32.47 -28.98 7.96
C ASP A 136 33.03 -28.17 9.14
N GLU A 137 33.75 -27.07 8.94
CA GLU A 137 34.37 -26.33 10.05
C GLU A 137 33.73 -24.97 10.38
N MET A 138 32.97 -24.37 9.44
CA MET A 138 32.12 -23.20 9.66
C MET A 138 31.04 -23.17 8.56
N PRO A 139 29.76 -22.91 8.86
CA PRO A 139 28.74 -22.82 7.81
C PRO A 139 29.06 -21.67 6.86
N MET A 140 29.28 -21.98 5.59
CA MET A 140 29.44 -21.01 4.52
C MET A 140 28.08 -20.68 3.89
N ALA A 141 27.96 -19.52 3.25
CA ALA A 141 26.76 -19.18 2.49
C ALA A 141 27.18 -18.37 1.27
N VAL A 142 26.88 -18.86 0.06
CA VAL A 142 27.14 -18.12 -1.18
C VAL A 142 25.82 -17.92 -1.90
N ALA A 143 25.22 -16.74 -1.71
CA ALA A 143 23.98 -16.37 -2.36
C ALA A 143 24.22 -15.95 -3.81
N ILE A 144 24.11 -16.88 -4.74
CA ILE A 144 24.18 -16.59 -6.17
C ILE A 144 22.88 -15.93 -6.65
N GLY A 145 22.96 -15.04 -7.64
CA GLY A 145 21.82 -14.38 -8.25
C GLY A 145 21.92 -14.41 -9.76
N ILE A 146 21.32 -15.42 -10.41
CA ILE A 146 21.46 -15.58 -11.86
C ILE A 146 20.49 -14.63 -12.58
N GLU A 147 21.01 -13.69 -13.38
CA GLU A 147 20.22 -12.84 -14.26
C GLU A 147 20.32 -13.29 -15.72
N LYS A 148 19.27 -13.01 -16.50
CA LYS A 148 19.16 -13.52 -17.89
C LYS A 148 19.92 -12.69 -18.93
N ALA A 149 20.29 -11.45 -18.60
CA ALA A 149 21.16 -10.60 -19.41
C ALA A 149 22.65 -10.98 -19.27
N GLY A 150 22.98 -11.69 -18.20
CA GLY A 150 24.29 -12.20 -17.84
C GLY A 150 24.19 -12.86 -16.48
N ALA A 151 24.82 -14.01 -16.29
CA ALA A 151 24.90 -14.61 -14.96
C ALA A 151 25.98 -13.84 -14.17
N GLU A 152 25.54 -13.00 -13.23
CA GLU A 152 26.41 -12.40 -12.21
C GLU A 152 26.28 -13.22 -10.92
N LEU A 153 27.38 -13.80 -10.46
CA LEU A 153 27.39 -14.46 -9.16
C LEU A 153 27.70 -13.41 -8.11
N LEU A 154 26.73 -13.11 -7.23
CA LEU A 154 27.03 -12.41 -5.99
C LEU A 154 27.66 -13.43 -5.04
N ILE A 155 28.88 -13.17 -4.59
CA ILE A 155 29.59 -14.05 -3.68
C ILE A 155 29.83 -13.25 -2.41
N THR A 156 29.29 -13.72 -1.29
CA THR A 156 29.62 -13.21 0.03
C THR A 156 30.66 -14.15 0.63
N PRO A 157 31.96 -13.85 0.55
CA PRO A 157 32.98 -14.70 1.13
C PRO A 157 32.83 -14.70 2.65
N VAL A 158 33.00 -15.87 3.26
CA VAL A 158 33.19 -15.99 4.71
C VAL A 158 34.69 -15.98 4.96
N ARG A 159 35.13 -15.11 5.88
CA ARG A 159 36.55 -14.92 6.23
C ARG A 159 37.17 -16.25 6.65
N MET A 160 38.11 -16.75 5.85
CA MET A 160 38.95 -17.91 6.20
C MET A 160 40.32 -17.42 6.67
N ALA A 161 41.06 -18.28 7.40
CA ALA A 161 42.42 -17.97 7.82
C ALA A 161 43.33 -17.70 6.61
N ASP A 162 44.30 -16.81 6.78
CA ASP A 162 45.29 -16.44 5.76
C ASP A 162 46.03 -17.70 5.26
N ASP A 163 45.66 -18.15 4.07
CA ASP A 163 46.28 -19.26 3.37
C ASP A 163 46.62 -18.75 1.97
N ASP A 164 47.86 -18.96 1.52
CA ASP A 164 48.38 -18.52 0.21
C ASP A 164 47.72 -19.26 -0.98
N ARG A 165 46.58 -19.92 -0.75
CA ARG A 165 45.82 -20.73 -1.70
C ARG A 165 44.69 -19.93 -2.36
N ALA A 166 44.51 -20.16 -3.66
CA ALA A 166 43.44 -19.53 -4.42
C ALA A 166 42.11 -20.25 -4.18
N ARG A 167 41.03 -19.49 -4.06
CA ARG A 167 39.67 -20.04 -3.97
C ARG A 167 39.08 -20.13 -5.36
N GLU A 168 38.67 -21.32 -5.77
CA GLU A 168 38.04 -21.52 -7.07
C GLU A 168 36.61 -22.02 -6.89
N LEU A 169 35.67 -21.39 -7.62
CA LEU A 169 34.27 -21.76 -7.64
C LEU A 169 34.01 -22.69 -8.81
N TRP A 170 33.22 -23.74 -8.55
CA TRP A 170 32.88 -24.77 -9.51
C TRP A 170 31.37 -24.93 -9.63
N VAL A 171 30.91 -25.27 -10.84
CA VAL A 171 29.59 -25.87 -11.06
C VAL A 171 29.76 -27.34 -11.42
N ILE A 172 28.93 -28.18 -10.83
CA ILE A 172 28.84 -29.62 -11.03
C ILE A 172 27.40 -29.92 -11.50
N PRO A 173 27.18 -30.02 -12.82
CA PRO A 173 25.88 -30.35 -13.40
C PRO A 173 25.49 -31.81 -13.11
N ALA A 174 24.33 -32.22 -13.64
CA ALA A 174 23.87 -33.61 -13.57
C ALA A 174 24.82 -34.62 -14.25
N ASP A 175 25.73 -34.15 -15.13
CA ASP A 175 26.79 -34.96 -15.74
C ASP A 175 27.93 -35.30 -14.75
N GLY A 176 27.93 -34.71 -13.55
CA GLY A 176 28.92 -34.93 -12.51
C GLY A 176 30.30 -34.37 -12.82
N THR A 177 30.49 -33.65 -13.93
CA THR A 177 31.78 -33.13 -14.36
C THR A 177 31.98 -31.71 -13.82
N PRO A 178 32.93 -31.46 -12.90
CA PRO A 178 33.18 -30.13 -12.38
C PRO A 178 33.69 -29.18 -13.47
N ARG A 179 33.20 -27.95 -13.46
CA ARG A 179 33.60 -26.89 -14.39
C ARG A 179 33.87 -25.61 -13.60
N SER A 180 35.04 -25.03 -13.80
CA SER A 180 35.43 -23.79 -13.11
C SER A 180 34.57 -22.63 -13.59
N LEU A 181 34.03 -21.87 -12.63
CA LEU A 181 33.38 -20.59 -12.82
C LEU A 181 34.33 -19.41 -12.61
N GLY A 182 35.51 -19.66 -12.03
CA GLY A 182 36.56 -18.67 -11.80
C GLY A 182 37.02 -18.57 -10.35
N LEU A 183 38.03 -17.73 -10.15
CA LEU A 183 38.64 -17.47 -8.84
C LEU A 183 37.87 -16.40 -8.06
N ILE A 184 37.68 -16.65 -6.77
CA ILE A 184 37.03 -15.71 -5.84
C ILE A 184 38.09 -14.79 -5.24
N ALA A 185 38.05 -13.51 -5.60
CA ALA A 185 39.00 -12.50 -5.13
C ALA A 185 38.61 -11.90 -3.77
N GLY A 186 39.54 -11.90 -2.82
CA GLY A 186 39.42 -11.19 -1.54
C GLY A 186 38.36 -11.74 -0.57
N ASP A 187 38.21 -11.05 0.55
CA ASP A 187 37.32 -11.44 1.67
C ASP A 187 36.11 -10.50 1.83
N ALA A 188 35.82 -9.68 0.81
CA ALA A 188 34.67 -8.80 0.76
C ALA A 188 33.61 -9.32 -0.24
N PRO A 189 32.31 -9.04 -0.03
CA PRO A 189 31.27 -9.35 -1.00
C PRO A 189 31.61 -8.80 -2.38
N GLY A 190 31.60 -9.67 -3.39
CA GLY A 190 32.03 -9.36 -4.74
C GLY A 190 31.08 -9.93 -5.79
N ARG A 191 31.10 -9.32 -6.98
CA ARG A 191 30.38 -9.82 -8.15
C ARG A 191 31.36 -10.50 -9.09
N MET A 192 31.04 -11.72 -9.52
CA MET A 192 31.80 -12.46 -10.51
C MET A 192 30.95 -12.69 -11.75
N ALA A 193 31.41 -12.20 -12.90
CA ALA A 193 30.75 -12.43 -14.17
C ALA A 193 31.02 -13.85 -14.66
N VAL A 194 29.96 -14.60 -14.99
CA VAL A 194 30.10 -15.94 -15.55
C VAL A 194 30.26 -15.85 -17.07
N ALA A 195 31.32 -16.50 -17.56
CA ALA A 195 31.57 -16.64 -18.99
C ALA A 195 30.36 -17.26 -19.70
N ALA A 196 29.99 -16.73 -20.87
CA ALA A 196 28.84 -17.18 -21.66
C ALA A 196 28.71 -18.71 -21.79
N PRO A 197 29.76 -19.51 -22.10
CA PRO A 197 29.62 -20.95 -22.25
C PRO A 197 29.31 -21.67 -20.93
N MET A 198 29.64 -21.08 -19.78
CA MET A 198 29.41 -21.71 -18.47
C MET A 198 27.96 -21.56 -17.98
N ARG A 199 27.20 -20.62 -18.55
CA ARG A 199 25.82 -20.32 -18.13
C ARG A 199 24.86 -21.48 -18.35
N ALA A 200 25.11 -22.32 -19.36
CA ALA A 200 24.27 -23.50 -19.64
C ALA A 200 24.33 -24.57 -18.54
N TYR A 201 25.37 -24.55 -17.70
CA TYR A 201 25.57 -25.50 -16.60
C TYR A 201 24.94 -25.04 -15.29
N LEU A 202 24.52 -23.77 -15.21
CA LEU A 202 23.82 -23.20 -14.06
C LEU A 202 22.32 -23.46 -14.18
N SER A 203 21.94 -24.72 -13.99
CA SER A 203 20.55 -25.18 -14.03
C SER A 203 20.06 -25.60 -12.64
N GLU A 204 18.74 -25.70 -12.48
CA GLU A 204 18.13 -26.21 -11.25
C GLU A 204 18.68 -27.61 -10.90
N GLY A 205 19.05 -27.79 -9.64
CA GLY A 205 19.64 -29.03 -9.13
C GLY A 205 21.14 -29.19 -9.36
N ALA A 206 21.79 -28.30 -10.12
CA ALA A 206 23.25 -28.31 -10.24
C ALA A 206 23.89 -28.02 -8.88
N THR A 207 25.02 -28.66 -8.58
CA THR A 207 25.75 -28.45 -7.33
C THR A 207 26.87 -27.45 -7.57
N LEU A 208 27.06 -26.52 -6.65
CA LEU A 208 28.19 -25.63 -6.62
C LEU A 208 29.17 -26.10 -5.57
N ALA A 209 30.45 -25.90 -5.83
CA ALA A 209 31.51 -26.26 -4.90
C ALA A 209 32.59 -25.19 -4.86
N ILE A 210 33.25 -25.03 -3.71
CA ILE A 210 34.43 -24.18 -3.56
C ILE A 210 35.59 -25.07 -3.12
N SER A 211 36.74 -24.97 -3.79
CA SER A 211 37.97 -25.64 -3.40
C SER A 211 39.12 -24.67 -3.13
N LEU A 212 40.12 -25.13 -2.37
CA LEU A 212 41.35 -24.41 -2.07
C LEU A 212 42.50 -24.89 -2.97
N GLU A 213 42.73 -24.18 -4.06
CA GLU A 213 43.69 -24.52 -5.11
C GLU A 213 45.05 -23.83 -4.91
N PRO A 214 46.10 -24.26 -5.63
CA PRO A 214 47.36 -23.52 -5.69
C PRO A 214 47.17 -22.07 -6.20
N ALA A 215 48.17 -21.22 -6.00
CA ALA A 215 48.16 -19.86 -6.53
C ALA A 215 47.93 -19.87 -8.06
N GLY A 216 46.86 -19.21 -8.51
CA GLY A 216 46.42 -19.20 -9.91
C GLY A 216 45.28 -20.17 -10.26
N GLY A 217 44.83 -21.00 -9.31
CA GLY A 217 43.73 -21.95 -9.51
C GLY A 217 44.18 -23.37 -9.85
N SER A 218 43.21 -24.22 -10.17
CA SER A 218 43.44 -25.61 -10.55
C SER A 218 44.17 -25.69 -11.90
N PRO A 219 45.28 -26.45 -11.98
CA PRO A 219 45.99 -26.67 -13.24
C PRO A 219 45.33 -27.74 -14.12
N THR A 220 44.35 -28.49 -13.61
CA THR A 220 43.79 -29.67 -14.29
C THR A 220 42.39 -29.46 -14.87
N GLY A 221 41.75 -28.33 -14.55
CA GLY A 221 40.35 -28.09 -14.92
C GLY A 221 39.33 -28.87 -14.08
N ALA A 222 39.78 -29.49 -12.98
CA ALA A 222 38.96 -30.09 -11.93
C ALA A 222 39.52 -29.71 -10.53
N PRO A 223 38.74 -29.76 -9.44
CA PRO A 223 39.25 -29.45 -8.11
C PRO A 223 40.49 -30.30 -7.78
N THR A 224 41.64 -29.67 -7.50
CA THR A 224 42.86 -30.38 -7.05
C THR A 224 43.10 -30.24 -5.56
N GLY A 225 42.47 -29.23 -4.94
CA GLY A 225 42.50 -29.00 -3.51
C GLY A 225 41.31 -29.58 -2.73
N PRO A 226 41.31 -29.44 -1.39
CA PRO A 226 40.16 -29.81 -0.58
C PRO A 226 38.95 -28.94 -0.93
N VAL A 227 37.79 -29.58 -1.08
CA VAL A 227 36.50 -28.90 -1.24
C VAL A 227 36.03 -28.48 0.14
N VAL A 228 35.81 -27.17 0.31
CA VAL A 228 35.47 -26.56 1.61
C VAL A 228 33.98 -26.26 1.73
N ALA A 229 33.27 -26.08 0.62
CA ALA A 229 31.84 -25.75 0.59
C ALA A 229 31.14 -26.47 -0.57
N THR A 230 29.91 -26.96 -0.36
CA THR A 230 29.04 -27.43 -1.45
C THR A 230 27.58 -27.05 -1.25
N GLY A 231 26.84 -26.77 -2.32
CA GLY A 231 25.42 -26.39 -2.23
C GLY A 231 24.66 -26.55 -3.53
N LYS A 232 23.37 -26.91 -3.45
CA LYS A 232 22.51 -27.08 -4.64
C LYS A 232 21.92 -25.75 -5.08
N LEU A 233 21.90 -25.53 -6.40
CA LEU A 233 21.18 -24.44 -7.04
C LEU A 233 19.68 -24.74 -7.06
N LEU A 234 18.90 -23.85 -6.46
CA LEU A 234 17.44 -23.91 -6.42
C LEU A 234 16.87 -22.68 -7.11
N THR A 235 15.83 -22.87 -7.93
CA THR A 235 15.06 -21.77 -8.52
C THR A 235 14.12 -21.19 -7.46
N VAL A 236 14.02 -19.86 -7.38
CA VAL A 236 13.15 -19.11 -6.45
C VAL A 236 12.04 -18.38 -7.20
#